data_AF-A0A2N7S563-F1
#
_entry.id   AF-A0A2N7S563-F1
#
_cell.length_a   1.000
_cell.length_b   1.000
_cell.length_c   1.000
_cell.angle_alpha   90.00
_cell.angle_beta   90.00
_cell.angle_gamma   90.00
#
_symmetry.space_group_name_H-M   'P 1'
#
loop_
_entity.id
_entity.type
_entity.pdbx_description
1 polymer ?
#
loop_
_entity_poly.entity_id
_entity_poly.type
_entity_poly.pdbx_seq_one_letter_code
_entity_poly.pdbx_strand_id
1 'polypeptide(L)'
;MRRRHPQVINPGLFAGSNDHAVYWCRQQNPLASAAALARGDEDFEWSLRHPLKPGDLIVTALESSPPLIVSLEVIEADENEEITYRNLAIFSDPISVIDAQHLIGAQLPRRSQYLKQPLAEKLLESMGALIADPRPIFITAGPCDALQSAQANEVLSVLAVLQKGSPWEQLECRICDREILDEPEAHLPHVDQHGLRWEIQEHVDEAVLMCSDCHDMAHQPTLQQLRNYARPACPKCGERNPRQIIWGMPAFIPDPDDFVVAGCVLPMGPMAQWECRACSSRYLVADAGELAYPELMVHHE
;
A
#
# COMPACT_ATOMS: atom_id res chain seq x y z
N MET A 1 -16.45 -12.56 1.73
CA MET A 1 -16.17 -13.32 2.97
C MET A 1 -15.49 -12.35 3.93
N ARG A 2 -16.18 -11.89 4.98
CA ARG A 2 -15.57 -11.01 5.99
C ARG A 2 -14.37 -11.73 6.60
N ARG A 3 -13.19 -11.10 6.66
CA ARG A 3 -12.10 -11.58 7.53
C ARG A 3 -12.74 -11.73 8.92
N ARG A 4 -12.65 -12.93 9.50
CA ARG A 4 -13.04 -13.14 10.89
C ARG A 4 -12.13 -12.24 11.71
N HIS A 5 -12.75 -11.27 12.40
CA HIS A 5 -12.23 -10.40 13.44
C HIS A 5 -10.70 -10.40 13.61
N PRO A 6 -10.00 -9.28 13.40
CA PRO A 6 -8.69 -9.11 14.03
C PRO A 6 -8.94 -9.25 15.54
N GLN A 7 -7.99 -9.91 16.23
CA GLN A 7 -7.99 -10.23 17.65
C GLN A 7 -8.98 -9.36 18.43
N VAL A 8 -10.03 -9.97 19.03
CA VAL A 8 -10.99 -9.27 19.89
C VAL A 8 -10.19 -8.39 20.83
N ILE A 9 -10.16 -7.09 20.57
CA ILE A 9 -9.35 -6.14 21.31
C ILE A 9 -9.93 -6.15 22.71
N ASN A 10 -9.19 -6.75 23.64
CA ASN A 10 -9.68 -6.92 25.00
C ASN A 10 -9.91 -5.53 25.59
N PRO A 11 -11.12 -5.17 26.05
CA PRO A 11 -11.35 -3.88 26.69
C PRO A 11 -10.44 -3.67 27.92
N GLY A 12 -9.96 -4.76 28.53
CA GLY A 12 -8.98 -4.75 29.60
C GLY A 12 -7.56 -4.32 29.19
N LEU A 13 -7.29 -4.15 27.89
CA LEU A 13 -6.02 -3.66 27.35
C LEU A 13 -5.73 -2.20 27.78
N PHE A 14 -6.78 -1.47 28.16
CA PHE A 14 -6.71 -0.10 28.66
C PHE A 14 -6.77 -0.01 30.21
N ALA A 15 -7.04 -1.13 30.89
CA ALA A 15 -7.23 -1.17 32.34
C ALA A 15 -5.92 -1.54 33.05
N GLY A 16 -5.10 -0.54 33.42
CA GLY A 16 -3.92 -0.76 34.26
C GLY A 16 -2.75 0.20 34.08
N SER A 17 -2.81 1.19 33.18
CA SER A 17 -1.66 2.03 32.80
C SER A 17 -1.39 3.24 33.71
N ASN A 18 -1.65 3.16 35.02
CA ASN A 18 -1.49 4.34 35.88
C ASN A 18 -0.03 4.81 36.06
N ASP A 19 0.96 3.99 35.67
CA ASP A 19 2.40 4.32 35.73
C ASP A 19 3.05 4.56 34.36
N HIS A 20 2.32 4.43 33.25
CA HIS A 20 2.88 4.50 31.90
C HIS A 20 2.47 5.77 31.15
N ALA A 21 3.41 6.39 30.43
CA ALA A 21 3.10 7.59 29.66
C ALA A 21 2.33 7.23 28.38
N VAL A 22 1.34 8.06 28.02
CA VAL A 22 0.61 7.92 26.76
C VAL A 22 1.05 9.03 25.81
N TYR A 23 1.50 8.65 24.62
CA TYR A 23 1.88 9.55 23.56
C TYR A 23 0.81 9.57 22.48
N TRP A 24 0.42 10.77 22.10
CA TRP A 24 -0.40 11.00 20.92
C TRP A 24 0.53 11.23 19.74
N CYS A 25 0.45 10.39 18.71
CA CYS A 25 1.22 10.52 17.49
C CYS A 25 0.29 10.84 16.32
N ARG A 26 0.54 11.95 15.61
CA ARG A 26 -0.16 12.29 14.37
C ARG A 26 0.78 12.16 13.20
N GLN A 27 0.45 11.29 12.26
CA GLN A 27 1.21 11.11 11.04
C GLN A 27 0.63 11.96 9.90
N GLN A 28 1.48 12.76 9.26
CA GLN A 28 1.11 13.70 8.19
C GLN A 28 1.07 13.06 6.80
N ASN A 29 1.67 11.87 6.64
CA ASN A 29 1.54 11.06 5.44
C ASN A 29 0.70 9.80 5.79
N PRO A 30 -0.64 9.86 5.66
CA PRO A 30 -1.53 8.78 6.08
C PRO A 30 -1.25 7.46 5.36
N LEU A 31 -1.08 7.50 4.03
CA LEU A 31 -0.95 6.29 3.21
C LEU A 31 0.37 5.56 3.46
N ALA A 32 1.50 6.29 3.45
CA ALA A 32 2.79 5.68 3.75
C ALA A 32 2.83 5.10 5.18
N SER A 33 2.24 5.81 6.15
CA SER A 33 2.16 5.31 7.54
C SER A 33 1.28 4.08 7.65
N ALA A 34 0.14 4.06 6.95
CA ALA A 34 -0.75 2.90 6.90
C ALA A 34 -0.04 1.68 6.29
N ALA A 35 0.72 1.87 5.21
CA ALA A 35 1.49 0.80 4.57
C ALA A 35 2.61 0.26 5.48
N ALA A 36 3.35 1.13 6.17
CA ALA A 36 4.37 0.73 7.13
C ALA A 36 3.77 -0.07 8.31
N LEU A 37 2.69 0.43 8.91
CA LEU A 37 1.97 -0.27 9.98
C LEU A 37 1.41 -1.62 9.52
N ALA A 38 0.82 -1.68 8.32
CA ALA A 38 0.23 -2.91 7.78
C ALA A 38 1.27 -3.99 7.49
N ARG A 39 2.49 -3.60 7.08
CA ARG A 39 3.63 -4.50 6.85
C ARG A 39 4.39 -4.86 8.14
N GLY A 40 4.11 -4.20 9.26
CA GLY A 40 4.90 -4.36 10.48
C GLY A 40 6.34 -3.90 10.27
N ASP A 41 6.53 -2.80 9.55
CA ASP A 41 7.85 -2.24 9.24
C ASP A 41 8.58 -1.86 10.53
N GLU A 42 9.74 -2.49 10.76
CA GLU A 42 10.58 -2.26 11.94
C GLU A 42 11.20 -0.85 11.91
N ASP A 43 11.35 -0.26 10.71
CA ASP A 43 11.89 1.08 10.50
C ASP A 43 10.82 2.19 10.60
N PHE A 44 9.59 1.86 11.02
CA PHE A 44 8.52 2.85 11.15
C PHE A 44 8.84 3.88 12.24
N GLU A 45 9.15 5.10 11.84
CA GLU A 45 9.39 6.20 12.78
C GLU A 45 8.10 6.97 13.12
N TRP A 46 7.80 7.05 14.42
CA TRP A 46 6.77 7.99 14.89
C TRP A 46 7.23 9.43 14.73
N SER A 47 6.30 10.31 14.38
CA SER A 47 6.51 11.76 14.39
C SER A 47 6.65 12.33 15.82
N LEU A 48 7.42 11.70 16.72
CA LEU A 48 7.60 12.03 18.13
C LEU A 48 9.06 12.44 18.40
N ARG A 49 9.26 13.42 19.29
CA ARG A 49 10.60 13.95 19.66
C ARG A 49 10.98 13.66 21.11
N HIS A 50 10.23 12.82 21.80
CA HIS A 50 10.40 12.56 23.23
C HIS A 50 11.11 11.21 23.43
N PRO A 51 11.98 11.09 24.45
CA PRO A 51 12.55 9.80 24.80
C PRO A 51 11.43 8.88 25.31
N LEU A 52 11.27 7.74 24.65
CA LEU A 52 10.29 6.72 25.00
C LEU A 52 10.88 5.77 26.04
N LYS A 53 10.04 5.23 26.92
CA LYS A 53 10.45 4.25 27.93
C LYS A 53 9.65 2.95 27.78
N PRO A 54 10.24 1.81 28.17
CA PRO A 54 9.49 0.55 28.29
C PRO A 54 8.18 0.73 29.06
N GLY A 55 7.10 0.19 28.49
CA GLY A 55 5.73 0.29 28.97
C GLY A 55 4.95 1.53 28.50
N ASP A 56 5.62 2.54 27.94
CA ASP A 56 4.92 3.70 27.37
C ASP A 56 4.00 3.26 26.22
N LEU A 57 2.85 3.91 26.11
CA LEU A 57 1.85 3.65 25.08
C LEU A 57 1.90 4.72 23.99
N ILE A 58 1.80 4.29 22.74
CA ILE A 58 1.67 5.18 21.59
C ILE A 58 0.30 4.98 20.99
N VAL A 59 -0.44 6.07 20.82
CA VAL A 59 -1.70 6.12 20.08
C VAL A 59 -1.42 6.83 18.76
N THR A 60 -1.44 6.08 17.67
CA THR A 60 -1.17 6.64 16.34
C THR A 60 -2.47 7.00 15.63
N ALA A 61 -2.54 8.24 15.19
CA ALA A 61 -3.59 8.77 14.35
C ALA A 61 -3.05 9.26 13.01
N LEU A 62 -3.79 9.02 11.95
CA LEU A 62 -3.46 9.44 10.60
C LEU A 62 -4.26 10.69 10.23
N GLU A 63 -3.58 11.66 9.63
CA GLU A 63 -4.19 12.92 9.13
C GLU A 63 -4.97 12.75 7.82
N SER A 64 -5.76 11.69 7.72
CA SER A 64 -6.72 11.50 6.64
C SER A 64 -7.94 12.42 6.79
N SER A 65 -8.87 12.37 5.84
CA SER A 65 -10.15 13.09 5.92
C SER A 65 -11.33 12.10 5.92
N PRO A 66 -11.98 11.83 7.09
CA PRO A 66 -11.66 12.37 8.41
C PRO A 66 -10.40 11.75 9.03
N PRO A 67 -9.81 12.36 10.07
CA PRO A 67 -8.65 11.79 10.78
C PRO A 67 -9.06 10.60 11.63
N LEU A 68 -8.24 9.55 11.61
CA LEU A 68 -8.52 8.25 12.22
C LEU A 68 -7.44 7.83 13.20
N ILE A 69 -7.82 7.22 14.33
CA ILE A 69 -6.92 6.47 15.21
C ILE A 69 -6.83 5.04 14.66
N VAL A 70 -5.62 4.59 14.35
CA VAL A 70 -5.40 3.36 13.56
C VAL A 70 -4.56 2.31 14.27
N SER A 71 -3.75 2.70 15.25
CA SER A 71 -2.97 1.74 16.04
C SER A 71 -2.79 2.19 17.48
N LEU A 72 -2.50 1.19 18.30
CA LEU A 72 -2.06 1.33 19.67
C LEU A 72 -0.87 0.40 19.87
N GLU A 73 0.25 0.98 20.27
CA GLU A 73 1.51 0.28 20.46
C GLU A 73 2.00 0.43 21.91
N VAL A 74 2.76 -0.55 22.40
CA VAL A 74 3.49 -0.47 23.67
C VAL A 74 4.98 -0.63 23.41
N ILE A 75 5.78 0.18 24.08
CA ILE A 75 7.24 0.07 24.03
C ILE A 75 7.68 -1.10 24.91
N GLU A 76 8.47 -2.03 24.38
CA GLU A 76 8.86 -3.25 25.11
C GLU A 76 10.25 -3.14 25.74
N ALA A 77 11.25 -2.78 24.95
CA ALA A 77 12.62 -2.69 25.43
C ALA A 77 13.43 -1.63 24.68
N ASP A 78 14.42 -1.12 25.39
CA ASP A 78 15.57 -0.38 24.83
C ASP A 78 16.74 -1.37 24.85
N GLU A 79 16.81 -2.23 23.83
CA GLU A 79 17.94 -3.16 23.65
C GLU A 79 18.93 -2.49 22.69
N ASN A 80 20.15 -2.21 23.15
CA ASN A 80 21.21 -1.59 22.35
C ASN A 80 20.91 -0.18 21.80
N GLU A 81 20.18 0.68 22.52
CA GLU A 81 19.77 2.03 22.07
C GLU A 81 18.72 2.02 20.93
N GLU A 82 18.20 0.84 20.55
CA GLU A 82 17.09 0.69 19.61
C GLU A 82 15.78 0.41 20.38
N ILE A 83 14.78 1.26 20.10
CA ILE A 83 13.46 1.16 20.72
C ILE A 83 12.67 0.08 19.99
N THR A 84 12.31 -0.98 20.71
CA THR A 84 11.40 -2.01 20.21
C THR A 84 9.98 -1.78 20.73
N TYR A 85 9.00 -2.15 19.93
CA TYR A 85 7.60 -1.98 20.25
C TYR A 85 6.79 -3.21 19.86
N ARG A 86 5.66 -3.38 20.54
CA ARG A 86 4.65 -4.36 20.18
C ARG A 86 3.36 -3.65 19.83
N ASN A 87 2.82 -3.98 18.66
CA ASN A 87 1.47 -3.60 18.27
C ASN A 87 0.46 -4.30 19.19
N LEU A 88 -0.21 -3.52 20.05
CA LEU A 88 -1.31 -4.02 20.87
C LEU A 88 -2.59 -4.16 20.05
N ALA A 89 -2.82 -3.24 19.12
CA ALA A 89 -3.92 -3.29 18.18
C ALA A 89 -3.62 -2.48 16.91
N ILE A 90 -4.12 -3.00 15.78
CA ILE A 90 -4.36 -2.22 14.55
C ILE A 90 -5.87 -2.23 14.33
N PHE A 91 -6.48 -1.05 14.28
CA PHE A 91 -7.93 -0.89 14.22
C PHE A 91 -8.39 -0.97 12.76
N SER A 92 -8.84 -2.15 12.32
CA SER A 92 -9.49 -2.33 11.02
C SER A 92 -10.84 -1.61 10.95
N ASP A 93 -11.53 -1.53 12.09
CA ASP A 93 -12.70 -0.68 12.30
C ASP A 93 -12.22 0.71 12.77
N PRO A 94 -12.33 1.74 11.92
CA PRO A 94 -11.70 3.01 12.20
C PRO A 94 -12.33 3.73 13.39
N ILE A 95 -11.49 4.24 14.29
CA ILE A 95 -11.92 5.14 15.36
C ILE A 95 -11.73 6.57 14.89
N SER A 96 -12.83 7.33 14.74
CA SER A 96 -12.73 8.75 14.39
C SER A 96 -12.09 9.55 15.52
N VAL A 97 -11.07 10.36 15.19
CA VAL A 97 -10.50 11.34 16.14
C VAL A 97 -11.57 12.31 16.63
N ILE A 98 -12.54 12.65 15.77
CA ILE A 98 -13.64 13.58 16.08
C ILE A 98 -14.57 12.97 17.14
N ASP A 99 -14.92 11.69 17.00
CA ASP A 99 -15.76 11.00 17.99
C ASP A 99 -15.04 10.82 19.33
N ALA A 100 -13.75 10.48 19.31
CA ALA A 100 -12.94 10.41 20.52
C ALA A 100 -12.92 11.78 21.24
N GLN A 101 -12.65 12.87 20.52
CA GLN A 101 -12.71 14.23 21.08
C GLN A 101 -14.08 14.60 21.65
N HIS A 102 -15.17 14.17 20.99
CA HIS A 102 -16.52 14.40 21.47
C HIS A 102 -16.78 13.69 22.81
N LEU A 103 -16.36 12.41 22.93
CA LEU A 103 -16.49 11.64 24.17
C LEU A 103 -15.60 12.20 25.30
N ILE A 104 -14.37 12.62 24.99
CA ILE A 104 -13.45 13.25 25.94
C ILE A 104 -14.01 14.60 26.43
N GLY A 105 -14.80 15.29 25.60
CA GLY A 105 -15.25 16.66 25.83
C GLY A 105 -14.11 17.69 25.67
N ALA A 106 -13.05 17.35 24.95
CA ALA A 106 -11.90 18.21 24.71
C ALA A 106 -11.22 17.90 23.37
N GLN A 107 -10.45 18.86 22.87
CA GLN A 107 -9.66 18.70 21.65
C GLN A 107 -8.36 17.95 21.96
N LEU A 108 -8.02 16.98 21.10
CA LEU A 108 -6.72 16.34 21.10
C LEU A 108 -5.66 17.27 20.50
N PRO A 109 -4.39 17.14 20.90
CA PRO A 109 -3.34 18.02 20.42
C PRO A 109 -3.17 17.98 18.91
N ARG A 110 -2.84 19.13 18.30
CA ARG A 110 -2.59 19.21 16.85
C ARG A 110 -1.24 18.65 16.42
N ARG A 111 -0.32 18.42 17.36
CA ARG A 111 1.02 17.89 17.12
C ARG A 111 1.19 16.64 17.95
N SER A 112 2.07 15.75 17.50
CA SER A 112 2.48 14.60 18.27
C SER A 112 3.17 15.04 19.55
N GLN A 113 2.73 14.51 20.69
CA GLN A 113 3.27 14.86 21.99
C GLN A 113 2.80 13.88 23.08
N TYR A 114 3.47 13.94 24.22
CA TYR A 114 2.98 13.35 25.47
C TYR A 114 1.62 13.94 25.88
N LEU A 115 0.71 13.07 26.33
CA LEU A 115 -0.57 13.46 26.91
C LEU A 115 -0.49 13.46 28.43
N LYS A 116 -0.89 14.56 29.06
CA LYS A 116 -1.05 14.61 30.52
C LYS A 116 -2.06 13.57 30.97
N GLN A 117 -1.80 12.93 32.11
CA GLN A 117 -2.57 11.81 32.63
C GLN A 117 -4.11 11.96 32.53
N PRO A 118 -4.74 13.09 32.92
CA PRO A 118 -6.21 13.20 32.81
C PRO A 118 -6.75 13.17 31.37
N LEU A 119 -5.96 13.59 30.38
CA LEU A 119 -6.34 13.53 28.97
C LEU A 119 -6.01 12.15 28.38
N ALA A 120 -4.91 11.54 28.82
CA ALA A 120 -4.52 10.19 28.43
C ALA A 120 -5.58 9.15 28.84
N GLU A 121 -5.98 9.16 30.11
CA GLU A 121 -7.02 8.26 30.66
C GLU A 121 -8.33 8.39 29.89
N LYS A 122 -8.81 9.62 29.68
CA LYS A 122 -10.02 9.90 28.90
C LYS A 122 -9.92 9.42 27.46
N LEU A 123 -8.75 9.57 26.82
CA LEU A 123 -8.55 9.08 25.46
C LEU A 123 -8.68 7.56 25.40
N LEU A 124 -7.97 6.84 26.26
CA LEU A 124 -8.02 5.38 26.31
C LEU A 124 -9.43 4.87 26.66
N GLU A 125 -10.12 5.51 27.61
CA GLU A 125 -11.53 5.20 27.92
C GLU A 125 -12.45 5.44 26.71
N SER A 126 -12.28 6.57 26.00
CA SER A 126 -13.08 6.87 24.81
C SER A 126 -12.83 5.88 23.67
N MET A 127 -11.59 5.44 23.48
CA MET A 127 -11.24 4.40 22.52
C MET A 127 -11.90 3.07 22.90
N GLY A 128 -11.80 2.66 24.17
CA GLY A 128 -12.47 1.46 24.68
C GLY A 128 -13.98 1.49 24.46
N ALA A 129 -14.63 2.64 24.67
CA ALA A 129 -16.05 2.83 24.40
C ALA A 129 -16.39 2.72 22.91
N LEU A 130 -15.59 3.33 22.03
CA LEU A 130 -15.79 3.30 20.57
C LEU A 130 -15.47 1.91 19.96
N ILE A 131 -14.63 1.12 20.60
CA ILE A 131 -14.40 -0.28 20.23
C ILE A 131 -15.60 -1.14 20.61
N ALA A 132 -16.19 -0.89 21.79
CA ALA A 132 -17.35 -1.64 22.28
C ALA A 132 -18.65 -1.27 21.55
N ASP A 133 -18.82 0.01 21.21
CA ASP A 133 -19.96 0.57 20.48
C ASP A 133 -19.47 1.49 19.34
N PRO A 134 -19.07 0.91 18.19
CA PRO A 134 -18.56 1.68 17.06
C PRO A 134 -19.58 2.66 16.50
N ARG A 135 -19.12 3.88 16.21
CA ARG A 135 -19.93 4.89 15.54
C ARG A 135 -19.71 4.83 14.03
N PRO A 136 -20.78 4.78 13.22
CA PRO A 136 -20.64 4.70 11.77
C PRO A 136 -20.05 6.01 11.25
N ILE A 137 -19.00 5.89 10.43
CA ILE A 137 -18.38 7.03 9.76
C ILE A 137 -18.90 7.05 8.33
N PHE A 138 -19.60 8.11 7.95
CA PHE A 138 -20.10 8.24 6.59
C PHE A 138 -19.18 9.12 5.76
N ILE A 139 -18.75 8.62 4.60
CA ILE A 139 -18.00 9.40 3.62
C ILE A 139 -18.71 9.38 2.27
N THR A 140 -18.45 10.40 1.47
CA THR A 140 -18.86 10.44 0.07
C THR A 140 -17.64 10.18 -0.76
N ALA A 141 -17.53 8.99 -1.35
CA ALA A 141 -16.44 8.67 -2.26
C ALA A 141 -16.51 9.64 -3.45
N GLY A 142 -15.39 10.29 -3.75
CA GLY A 142 -15.31 11.20 -4.87
C GLY A 142 -14.95 10.43 -6.15
N PRO A 143 -14.89 11.13 -7.30
CA PRO A 143 -14.33 10.52 -8.50
C PRO A 143 -12.93 10.00 -8.18
N CYS A 144 -12.68 8.76 -8.55
CA CYS A 144 -11.34 8.25 -8.69
C CYS A 144 -10.93 8.61 -10.12
N ASP A 145 -9.98 9.54 -10.26
CA ASP A 145 -9.39 9.91 -11.55
C ASP A 145 -7.86 9.94 -11.39
N ALA A 146 -7.14 9.74 -12.51
CA ALA A 146 -5.68 9.63 -12.50
C ALA A 146 -4.94 10.95 -12.19
N LEU A 147 -5.65 12.09 -12.10
CA LEU A 147 -5.03 13.42 -12.00
C LEU A 147 -5.35 14.14 -10.68
N GLN A 148 -6.43 13.75 -10.00
CA GLN A 148 -7.00 14.40 -8.84
C GLN A 148 -7.95 13.45 -8.09
N SER A 149 -7.39 12.54 -7.30
CA SER A 149 -8.19 11.75 -6.37
C SER A 149 -8.84 12.67 -5.33
N ALA A 150 -10.14 12.47 -5.08
CA ALA A 150 -10.83 13.22 -4.04
C ALA A 150 -10.22 12.93 -2.67
N GLN A 151 -10.18 13.94 -1.78
CA GLN A 151 -9.61 13.77 -0.44
C GLN A 151 -10.28 12.63 0.37
N ALA A 152 -11.56 12.33 0.09
CA ALA A 152 -12.28 11.20 0.68
C ALA A 152 -11.75 9.83 0.23
N ASN A 153 -11.03 9.73 -0.88
CA ASN A 153 -10.45 8.47 -1.35
C ASN A 153 -9.16 8.14 -0.60
N GLU A 154 -8.45 9.15 -0.05
CA GLU A 154 -7.25 8.91 0.77
C GLU A 154 -7.57 8.06 2.00
N VAL A 155 -8.66 8.37 2.71
CA VAL A 155 -9.08 7.59 3.88
C VAL A 155 -9.50 6.17 3.50
N LEU A 156 -10.05 5.98 2.29
CA LEU A 156 -10.36 4.66 1.76
C LEU A 156 -9.10 3.86 1.46
N SER A 157 -8.10 4.48 0.83
CA SER A 157 -6.80 3.85 0.59
C SER A 157 -6.13 3.42 1.89
N VAL A 158 -6.09 4.32 2.88
CA VAL A 158 -5.55 4.04 4.22
C VAL A 158 -6.19 2.80 4.83
N LEU A 159 -7.52 2.73 4.85
CA LEU A 159 -8.24 1.62 5.46
C LEU A 159 -8.13 0.33 4.66
N ALA A 160 -8.20 0.40 3.32
CA ALA A 160 -8.01 -0.75 2.46
C ALA A 160 -6.62 -1.38 2.68
N VAL A 161 -5.58 -0.55 2.84
CA VAL A 161 -4.21 -1.00 3.16
C VAL A 161 -4.14 -1.66 4.52
N LEU A 162 -4.66 -1.01 5.57
CA LEU A 162 -4.65 -1.56 6.94
C LEU A 162 -5.44 -2.87 7.04
N GLN A 163 -6.54 -3.01 6.29
CA GLN A 163 -7.39 -4.20 6.34
C GLN A 163 -6.88 -5.36 5.49
N LYS A 164 -6.28 -5.08 4.34
CA LYS A 164 -5.80 -6.11 3.41
C LYS A 164 -4.35 -6.50 3.68
N GLY A 165 -3.55 -5.60 4.23
CA GLY A 165 -2.18 -5.87 4.61
C GLY A 165 -2.05 -6.85 5.77
N SER A 166 -0.83 -7.36 5.91
CA SER A 166 -0.38 -8.25 6.97
C SER A 166 1.15 -8.19 7.02
N PRO A 167 1.78 -8.32 8.19
CA PRO A 167 3.23 -8.46 8.28
C PRO A 167 3.79 -9.69 7.55
N TRP A 168 2.91 -10.66 7.24
CA TRP A 168 3.28 -11.94 6.65
C TRP A 168 2.86 -12.09 5.19
N GLU A 169 2.03 -11.17 4.68
CA GLU A 169 1.52 -11.22 3.30
C GLU A 169 1.82 -9.89 2.61
N GLN A 170 2.46 -9.98 1.45
CA GLN A 170 2.72 -8.83 0.62
C GLN A 170 1.40 -8.26 0.08
N LEU A 171 1.33 -6.94 -0.06
CA LEU A 171 0.21 -6.31 -0.75
C LEU A 171 0.32 -6.61 -2.24
N GLU A 172 -0.70 -7.23 -2.83
CA GLU A 172 -0.70 -7.58 -4.26
C GLU A 172 -1.65 -6.69 -5.05
N CYS A 173 -1.22 -6.29 -6.24
CA CYS A 173 -2.03 -5.56 -7.20
C CYS A 173 -3.12 -6.47 -7.76
N ARG A 174 -4.38 -6.05 -7.66
CA ARG A 174 -5.54 -6.85 -8.09
C ARG A 174 -5.60 -7.17 -9.58
N ILE A 175 -4.89 -6.42 -10.43
CA ILE A 175 -4.90 -6.61 -11.89
C ILE A 175 -3.74 -7.47 -12.37
N CYS A 176 -2.52 -7.22 -11.87
CA CYS A 176 -1.32 -7.88 -12.36
C CYS A 176 -0.76 -8.95 -11.42
N ASP A 177 -1.38 -9.15 -10.26
CA ASP A 177 -1.01 -10.10 -9.20
C ASP A 177 0.45 -9.96 -8.74
N ARG A 178 1.03 -8.76 -8.90
CA ARG A 178 2.39 -8.45 -8.43
C ARG A 178 2.33 -7.84 -7.05
N GLU A 179 3.37 -8.12 -6.27
CA GLU A 179 3.68 -7.34 -5.08
C GLU A 179 3.75 -5.83 -5.41
N ILE A 180 3.09 -5.04 -4.58
CA ILE A 180 3.13 -3.58 -4.58
C ILE A 180 4.25 -3.18 -3.61
N LEU A 181 5.40 -2.81 -4.17
CA LEU A 181 6.56 -2.35 -3.40
C LEU A 181 6.40 -0.88 -2.95
N ASP A 182 5.75 -0.07 -3.78
CA ASP A 182 5.53 1.37 -3.55
C ASP A 182 4.20 1.64 -2.81
N GLU A 183 3.70 2.88 -2.87
CA GLU A 183 2.42 3.25 -2.27
C GLU A 183 1.24 2.59 -3.03
N PRO A 184 0.43 1.75 -2.38
CA PRO A 184 -0.72 1.11 -3.01
C PRO A 184 -1.86 2.11 -3.23
N GLU A 185 -2.50 2.04 -4.39
CA GLU A 185 -3.63 2.89 -4.73
C GLU A 185 -4.94 2.09 -4.60
N ALA A 186 -5.92 2.63 -3.87
CA ALA A 186 -7.24 2.01 -3.79
C ALA A 186 -8.13 2.46 -4.95
N HIS A 187 -8.74 1.46 -5.59
CA HIS A 187 -9.70 1.65 -6.67
C HIS A 187 -11.07 1.14 -6.25
N LEU A 188 -12.10 1.92 -6.52
CA LEU A 188 -13.50 1.48 -6.41
C LEU A 188 -13.97 1.01 -7.80
N PRO A 189 -14.23 -0.29 -8.00
CA PRO A 189 -14.51 -0.84 -9.34
C PRO A 189 -15.85 -0.38 -9.95
N HIS A 190 -16.73 0.21 -9.15
CA HIS A 190 -18.09 0.59 -9.55
C HIS A 190 -18.20 2.10 -9.77
N VAL A 191 -18.32 2.53 -11.04
CA VAL A 191 -18.46 3.94 -11.45
C VAL A 191 -19.71 4.61 -10.87
N ASP A 192 -20.73 3.80 -10.56
CA ASP A 192 -22.01 4.17 -9.97
C ASP A 192 -21.93 4.48 -8.46
N GLN A 193 -20.78 4.28 -7.82
CA GLN A 193 -20.56 4.64 -6.41
C GLN A 193 -20.07 6.08 -6.21
N HIS A 194 -19.67 6.78 -7.27
CA HIS A 194 -19.24 8.17 -7.19
C HIS A 194 -20.36 9.08 -6.69
N GLY A 195 -20.10 9.85 -5.63
CA GLY A 195 -21.10 10.74 -5.04
C GLY A 195 -22.12 10.06 -4.13
N LEU A 196 -22.00 8.73 -3.92
CA LEU A 196 -22.79 8.03 -2.92
C LEU A 196 -22.19 8.23 -1.52
N ARG A 197 -23.05 8.59 -0.58
CA ARG A 197 -22.70 8.67 0.84
C ARG A 197 -23.02 7.35 1.51
N TRP A 198 -21.99 6.57 1.80
CA TRP A 198 -22.08 5.28 2.48
C TRP A 198 -21.26 5.27 3.76
N GLU A 199 -21.46 4.24 4.56
CA GLU A 199 -20.58 3.96 5.69
C GLU A 199 -19.19 3.59 5.16
N ILE A 200 -18.13 4.02 5.84
CA ILE A 200 -16.76 3.95 5.33
C ILE A 200 -16.33 2.51 5.06
N GLN A 201 -16.77 1.53 5.86
CA GLN A 201 -16.44 0.12 5.67
C GLN A 201 -17.14 -0.47 4.45
N GLU A 202 -18.34 0.00 4.11
CA GLU A 202 -19.02 -0.45 2.88
C GLU A 202 -18.20 -0.06 1.63
N HIS A 203 -17.55 1.10 1.64
CA HIS A 203 -16.63 1.50 0.58
C HIS A 203 -15.33 0.67 0.61
N VAL A 204 -14.74 0.47 1.79
CA VAL A 204 -13.46 -0.25 1.93
C VAL A 204 -13.58 -1.73 1.54
N ASP A 205 -14.71 -2.36 1.85
CA ASP A 205 -15.00 -3.76 1.48
C ASP A 205 -15.00 -3.96 -0.05
N GLU A 206 -15.48 -2.97 -0.80
CA GLU A 206 -15.52 -2.97 -2.27
C GLU A 206 -14.21 -2.50 -2.92
N ALA A 207 -13.39 -1.75 -2.18
CA ALA A 207 -12.13 -1.23 -2.67
C ALA A 207 -11.15 -2.36 -2.98
N VAL A 208 -10.38 -2.21 -4.06
CA VAL A 208 -9.26 -3.10 -4.41
C VAL A 208 -7.97 -2.32 -4.44
N LEU A 209 -6.85 -2.96 -4.09
CA LEU A 209 -5.54 -2.32 -4.17
C LEU A 209 -4.90 -2.62 -5.52
N MET A 210 -4.28 -1.61 -6.11
CA MET A 210 -3.57 -1.68 -7.38
C MET A 210 -2.21 -1.00 -7.27
N CYS A 211 -1.26 -1.44 -8.10
CA CYS A 211 -0.07 -0.63 -8.36
C CYS A 211 -0.44 0.57 -9.26
N SER A 212 0.32 1.65 -9.16
CA SER A 212 0.06 2.90 -9.89
C SER A 212 -0.17 2.68 -11.39
N ASP A 213 0.66 1.86 -12.06
CA ASP A 213 0.47 1.52 -13.48
C ASP A 213 -0.88 0.87 -13.79
N CYS A 214 -1.32 -0.08 -12.95
CA CYS A 214 -2.60 -0.77 -13.15
C CYS A 214 -3.79 0.12 -12.80
N HIS A 215 -3.61 0.99 -11.81
CA HIS A 215 -4.61 1.97 -11.42
C HIS A 215 -4.86 2.99 -12.55
N ASP A 216 -3.79 3.55 -13.12
CA ASP A 216 -3.86 4.47 -14.28
C ASP A 216 -4.56 3.82 -15.48
N MET A 217 -4.23 2.54 -15.77
CA MET A 217 -4.87 1.79 -16.86
C MET A 217 -6.37 1.62 -16.64
N ALA A 218 -6.86 1.61 -15.40
CA ALA A 218 -8.28 1.46 -15.11
C ALA A 218 -9.10 2.72 -15.44
N HIS A 219 -8.49 3.91 -15.42
CA HIS A 219 -9.22 5.17 -15.58
C HIS A 219 -9.34 5.66 -17.03
N GLN A 220 -8.35 5.41 -17.88
CA GLN A 220 -8.40 5.52 -19.35
C GLN A 220 -6.96 5.33 -19.86
N PRO A 221 -6.62 4.17 -20.44
CA PRO A 221 -5.25 3.93 -20.83
C PRO A 221 -4.92 4.73 -22.09
N THR A 222 -3.80 5.44 -22.07
CA THR A 222 -3.21 6.02 -23.28
C THR A 222 -2.73 4.91 -24.22
N LEU A 223 -2.63 5.19 -25.53
CA LEU A 223 -2.05 4.24 -26.49
C LEU A 223 -0.62 3.82 -26.09
N GLN A 224 0.15 4.73 -25.48
CA GLN A 224 1.49 4.42 -25.00
C GLN A 224 1.45 3.45 -23.80
N GLN A 225 0.53 3.63 -22.84
CA GLN A 225 0.34 2.68 -21.73
C GLN A 225 -0.10 1.31 -22.24
N LEU A 226 -1.02 1.22 -23.20
CA LEU A 226 -1.40 -0.04 -23.83
C LEU A 226 -0.22 -0.72 -24.54
N ARG A 227 0.59 0.06 -25.28
CA ARG A 227 1.80 -0.45 -25.93
C ARG A 227 2.80 -0.98 -24.92
N ASN A 228 2.98 -0.32 -23.77
CA ASN A 228 3.88 -0.78 -22.71
C ASN A 228 3.34 -2.05 -22.02
N TYR A 229 2.05 -2.11 -21.70
CA TYR A 229 1.43 -3.29 -21.09
C TYR A 229 1.49 -4.53 -22.00
N ALA A 230 1.30 -4.34 -23.30
CA ALA A 230 1.41 -5.41 -24.30
C ALA A 230 2.85 -5.94 -24.46
N ARG A 231 3.87 -5.25 -23.94
CA ARG A 231 5.24 -5.76 -23.94
C ARG A 231 5.39 -6.87 -22.90
N PRO A 232 6.24 -7.87 -23.20
CA PRO A 232 6.47 -8.95 -22.25
C PRO A 232 7.18 -8.46 -20.99
N ALA A 233 6.88 -9.10 -19.86
CA ALA A 233 7.62 -8.89 -18.63
C ALA A 233 9.03 -9.49 -18.76
N CYS A 234 10.03 -8.85 -18.15
CA CYS A 234 11.36 -9.41 -18.08
C CYS A 234 11.34 -10.72 -17.27
N PRO A 235 11.82 -11.85 -17.81
CA PRO A 235 11.82 -13.12 -17.10
C PRO A 235 12.83 -13.15 -15.93
N LYS A 236 13.78 -12.20 -15.88
CA LYS A 236 14.80 -12.15 -14.82
C LYS A 236 14.36 -11.32 -13.62
N CYS A 237 13.72 -10.17 -13.84
CA CYS A 237 13.39 -9.21 -12.77
C CYS A 237 11.91 -8.81 -12.73
N GLY A 238 11.05 -9.38 -13.58
CA GLY A 238 9.62 -9.08 -13.61
C GLY A 238 9.23 -7.76 -14.29
N GLU A 239 10.16 -6.82 -14.48
CA GLU A 239 9.87 -5.47 -14.98
C GLU A 239 9.17 -5.46 -16.36
N ARG A 240 8.16 -4.59 -16.57
CA ARG A 240 7.37 -4.46 -17.82
C ARG A 240 7.79 -3.28 -18.69
N ASN A 241 9.09 -3.00 -18.71
CA ASN A 241 9.68 -1.92 -19.49
C ASN A 241 10.81 -2.42 -20.41
N PRO A 242 10.55 -3.36 -21.35
CA PRO A 242 11.57 -3.75 -22.29
C PRO A 242 11.65 -2.81 -23.49
N ARG A 243 12.84 -2.75 -24.08
CA ARG A 243 13.09 -2.19 -25.41
C ARG A 243 13.12 -3.31 -26.42
N GLN A 244 12.56 -3.07 -27.60
CA GLN A 244 12.62 -4.05 -28.68
C GLN A 244 14.00 -4.03 -29.30
N ILE A 245 14.63 -5.21 -29.44
CA ILE A 245 15.93 -5.34 -30.10
C ILE A 245 15.69 -5.38 -31.61
N ILE A 246 16.31 -4.44 -32.33
CA ILE A 246 16.38 -4.46 -33.78
C ILE A 246 17.74 -5.01 -34.18
N TRP A 247 17.75 -6.11 -34.91
CA TRP A 247 18.96 -6.66 -35.51
C TRP A 247 19.15 -6.13 -36.93
N GLY A 248 20.41 -5.89 -37.31
CA GLY A 248 20.73 -5.40 -38.65
C GLY A 248 20.65 -3.88 -38.79
N MET A 249 20.34 -3.42 -40.00
CA MET A 249 20.30 -1.99 -40.33
C MET A 249 18.83 -1.53 -40.40
N PRO A 250 18.32 -0.78 -39.41
CA PRO A 250 16.95 -0.29 -39.44
C PRO A 250 16.75 0.70 -40.59
N ALA A 251 15.58 0.64 -41.25
CA ALA A 251 15.19 1.59 -42.30
C ALA A 251 14.71 2.95 -41.76
N PHE A 252 14.73 3.13 -40.44
CA PHE A 252 14.32 4.33 -39.72
C PHE A 252 15.34 4.62 -38.62
N ILE A 253 15.30 5.85 -38.07
CA ILE A 253 16.11 6.21 -36.88
C ILE A 253 15.38 5.66 -35.66
N PRO A 254 15.91 4.63 -34.96
CA PRO A 254 15.21 4.04 -33.84
C PRO A 254 15.22 4.98 -32.63
N ASP A 255 14.06 5.15 -32.02
CA ASP A 255 13.94 5.84 -30.74
C ASP A 255 14.69 5.04 -29.65
N PRO A 256 15.68 5.62 -28.95
CA PRO A 256 16.44 4.92 -27.92
C PRO A 256 15.61 4.48 -26.72
N ASP A 257 14.43 5.07 -26.53
CA ASP A 257 13.48 4.62 -25.52
C ASP A 257 12.81 3.32 -25.98
N ASP A 258 12.33 3.23 -27.21
CA ASP A 258 11.59 2.04 -27.64
C ASP A 258 12.49 0.90 -28.14
N PHE A 259 13.70 1.21 -28.63
CA PHE A 259 14.52 0.27 -29.38
C PHE A 259 15.97 0.18 -28.90
N VAL A 260 16.56 -0.99 -29.12
CA VAL A 260 18.01 -1.23 -29.01
C VAL A 260 18.49 -1.78 -30.34
N VAL A 261 19.45 -1.10 -30.96
CA VAL A 261 20.06 -1.60 -32.20
C VAL A 261 21.13 -2.62 -31.85
N ALA A 262 20.85 -3.89 -32.13
CA ALA A 262 21.85 -4.94 -32.16
C ALA A 262 22.57 -4.91 -33.51
N GLY A 263 23.89 -5.17 -33.49
CA GLY A 263 24.74 -5.06 -34.68
C GLY A 263 24.32 -5.95 -35.85
N CYS A 264 24.98 -5.77 -37.00
CA CYS A 264 24.63 -6.46 -38.24
C CYS A 264 24.95 -7.96 -38.28
N VAL A 265 25.68 -8.48 -37.30
CA VAL A 265 26.06 -9.90 -37.23
C VAL A 265 25.01 -10.63 -36.42
N LEU A 266 24.21 -11.44 -37.10
CA LEU A 266 23.17 -12.26 -36.47
C LEU A 266 23.82 -13.45 -35.72
N PRO A 267 23.44 -13.70 -34.46
CA PRO A 267 23.94 -14.85 -33.71
C PRO A 267 23.40 -16.15 -34.31
N MET A 268 24.18 -17.24 -34.22
CA MET A 268 23.68 -18.58 -34.55
C MET A 268 22.78 -19.07 -33.43
N GLY A 269 21.45 -18.89 -33.57
CA GLY A 269 20.46 -19.33 -32.59
C GLY A 269 19.25 -18.38 -32.48
N PRO A 270 18.32 -18.66 -31.54
CA PRO A 270 17.17 -17.79 -31.30
C PRO A 270 17.63 -16.39 -30.90
N MET A 271 17.21 -15.40 -31.68
CA MET A 271 17.57 -14.01 -31.44
C MET A 271 16.74 -13.44 -30.29
N ALA A 272 17.41 -12.79 -29.34
CA ALA A 272 16.71 -11.99 -28.35
C ALA A 272 15.91 -10.89 -29.08
N GLN A 273 14.64 -10.74 -28.71
CA GLN A 273 13.74 -9.74 -29.25
C GLN A 273 13.59 -8.54 -28.31
N TRP A 274 13.96 -8.69 -27.05
CA TRP A 274 13.71 -7.72 -26.00
C TRP A 274 14.94 -7.53 -25.11
N GLU A 275 15.19 -6.30 -24.67
CA GLU A 275 16.17 -5.96 -23.65
C GLU A 275 15.46 -5.23 -22.50
N CYS A 276 15.58 -5.75 -21.27
CA CYS A 276 15.02 -5.09 -20.09
C CYS A 276 15.82 -3.83 -19.74
N ARG A 277 15.16 -2.67 -19.56
CA ARG A 277 15.83 -1.43 -19.14
C ARG A 277 16.40 -1.50 -17.72
N ALA A 278 15.73 -2.20 -16.80
CA ALA A 278 16.12 -2.23 -15.39
C ALA A 278 17.35 -3.11 -15.13
N CYS A 279 17.42 -4.29 -15.74
CA CYS A 279 18.49 -5.27 -15.47
C CYS A 279 19.34 -5.62 -16.70
N SER A 280 19.15 -4.92 -17.82
CA SER A 280 19.86 -5.10 -19.10
C SER A 280 19.80 -6.52 -19.70
N SER A 281 18.90 -7.35 -19.19
CA SER A 281 18.81 -8.75 -19.61
C SER A 281 18.09 -8.85 -20.95
N ARG A 282 18.70 -9.60 -21.87
CA ARG A 282 18.18 -9.84 -23.22
C ARG A 282 17.44 -11.17 -23.26
N TYR A 283 16.27 -11.18 -23.87
CA TYR A 283 15.42 -12.37 -23.89
C TYR A 283 14.53 -12.43 -25.15
N LEU A 284 14.04 -13.64 -25.41
CA LEU A 284 13.05 -13.97 -26.42
C LEU A 284 11.79 -14.43 -25.68
N VAL A 285 10.62 -14.11 -26.22
CA VAL A 285 9.36 -14.73 -25.81
C VAL A 285 9.04 -15.80 -26.85
N ALA A 286 8.99 -17.06 -26.43
CA ALA A 286 8.63 -18.15 -27.30
C ALA A 286 7.13 -18.42 -27.17
N ASP A 287 6.40 -18.41 -28.29
CA ASP A 287 5.03 -18.88 -28.33
C ASP A 287 5.01 -20.41 -28.39
N ALA A 288 4.29 -21.03 -27.45
CA ALA A 288 4.18 -22.49 -27.35
C ALA A 288 3.48 -23.15 -28.57
N GLY A 289 2.93 -22.35 -29.49
CA GLY A 289 2.29 -22.82 -30.73
C GLY A 289 3.21 -22.96 -31.95
N GLU A 290 4.43 -22.41 -31.93
CA GLU A 290 5.32 -22.38 -33.11
C GLU A 290 6.57 -23.28 -33.01
N LEU A 291 6.80 -23.97 -31.88
CA LEU A 291 7.88 -24.95 -31.75
C LEU A 291 7.47 -26.33 -32.30
N ALA A 292 7.03 -26.37 -33.55
CA ALA A 292 7.05 -27.57 -34.36
C ALA A 292 7.98 -27.29 -35.54
N TYR A 293 9.27 -27.63 -35.40
CA TYR A 293 10.16 -28.19 -36.43
C TYR A 293 11.62 -28.17 -35.93
N PRO A 294 12.16 -29.30 -35.44
CA PRO A 294 13.58 -29.58 -35.51
C PRO A 294 13.79 -30.67 -36.57
N GLU A 295 13.91 -30.31 -37.85
CA GLU A 295 14.54 -31.22 -38.82
C GLU A 295 16.05 -31.05 -38.75
N LEU A 296 16.65 -31.94 -37.97
CA LEU A 296 18.01 -32.40 -38.09
C LEU A 296 18.31 -32.77 -39.56
N MET A 297 18.95 -31.89 -40.33
CA MET A 297 19.74 -32.34 -41.47
C MET A 297 21.07 -32.89 -40.95
N VAL A 298 21.05 -34.19 -40.68
CA VAL A 298 22.25 -35.03 -40.65
C VAL A 298 22.84 -35.01 -42.04
N HIS A 299 23.93 -34.26 -42.25
CA HIS A 299 24.78 -34.49 -43.41
C HIS A 299 25.57 -35.78 -43.17
N HIS A 300 25.09 -36.87 -43.76
CA HIS A 300 25.94 -37.96 -44.20
C HIS A 300 26.43 -37.63 -45.61
N GLU A 301 27.69 -37.21 -45.71
CA GLU A 301 28.75 -37.77 -46.58
C GLU A 301 30.05 -37.00 -46.36
#